data_AF-F1A3X3-F1
#
_entry.id   AF-F1A3X3-F1
#
_cell.length_a   1.000
_cell.length_b   1.000
_cell.length_c   1.000
_cell.angle_alpha   90.00
_cell.angle_beta   90.00
_cell.angle_gamma   90.00
#
_symmetry.space_group_name_H-M   'P 1'
#
loop_
_entity.id
_entity.type
_entity.pdbx_description
1 polymer ?
#
loop_
_entity_poly.entity_id
_entity_poly.type
_entity_poly.pdbx_seq_one_letter_code
_entity_poly.pdbx_strand_id
1 'polypeptide(L)'
;MFTVGTSKRIFYIFAETEGDMKSWMDQIKKNLEGGEGIGKSPSEMSASPKLNSNENSQPKSQGTPSEKQLSASSPRNKISNAKSVIPFLREEESKVLEFWQIWSESIPPQSDLQSGTSIEFHVATSIDMQKLTWRTAGPQNIFIQKMVDFFWNVGAPESEIDRLNDVGAIINPVKIGSWIDMSDKGGMDGGWYFPVDIPLKLAIEASDAGEPTRKLAEWAEANEVINCFSVGRDMGAAPPRQTEIRLKLPGPDFIAQLNLAVDAFKTFDFPAIPNSALEILYQSSNTLESGGLCLSVITSSEGFVRLGLLIPKPTRDVVSQLCEIGQANRERISKFETALGGIGPAFVEFQYLQKGFGYTVYKEGFDIVFHYMVGEDHAE
;
A
#
# COMPACT_ATOMS: atom_id res chain seq x y z
N MET A 1 -19.23 -6.55 -31.16
CA MET A 1 -20.11 -6.30 -29.99
C MET A 1 -21.38 -7.11 -30.19
N PHE A 2 -21.79 -7.89 -29.20
CA PHE A 2 -23.06 -8.63 -29.21
C PHE A 2 -23.71 -8.58 -27.82
N THR A 3 -25.03 -8.77 -27.77
CA THR A 3 -25.79 -8.70 -26.51
C THR A 3 -26.34 -10.05 -26.12
N VAL A 4 -26.22 -10.39 -24.84
CA VAL A 4 -26.85 -11.59 -24.24
C VAL A 4 -27.83 -11.13 -23.18
N GLY A 5 -29.11 -11.48 -23.35
CA GLY A 5 -30.19 -11.11 -22.45
C GLY A 5 -30.71 -12.28 -21.64
N THR A 6 -30.97 -12.04 -20.35
CA THR A 6 -31.85 -12.87 -19.52
C THR A 6 -33.16 -12.12 -19.30
N SER A 7 -34.15 -12.78 -18.67
CA SER A 7 -35.43 -12.13 -18.33
C SER A 7 -35.30 -10.93 -17.39
N LYS A 8 -34.13 -10.70 -16.76
CA LYS A 8 -33.91 -9.61 -15.78
C LYS A 8 -32.81 -8.62 -16.15
N ARG A 9 -31.88 -8.95 -17.06
CA ARG A 9 -30.73 -8.11 -17.43
C ARG A 9 -30.24 -8.37 -18.84
N ILE A 10 -29.66 -7.34 -19.46
CA ILE A 10 -28.97 -7.42 -20.76
C ILE A 10 -27.49 -7.13 -20.52
N PHE A 11 -26.63 -8.01 -21.04
CA PHE A 11 -25.18 -7.89 -20.99
C PHE A 11 -24.65 -7.51 -22.37
N TYR A 12 -23.73 -6.55 -22.40
CA TYR A 12 -23.01 -6.14 -23.62
C TYR A 12 -21.63 -6.76 -23.61
N ILE A 13 -21.32 -7.55 -24.64
CA ILE A 13 -20.08 -8.31 -24.73
C ILE A 13 -19.30 -7.86 -25.96
N PHE A 14 -18.02 -7.61 -25.78
CA PHE A 14 -17.09 -7.18 -26.82
C PHE A 14 -16.17 -8.35 -27.13
N ALA A 15 -16.28 -8.90 -28.35
CA ALA A 15 -15.36 -9.89 -28.87
C ALA A 15 -14.34 -9.19 -29.79
N GLU A 16 -13.08 -9.59 -29.68
CA GLU A 16 -11.97 -9.07 -30.48
C GLU A 16 -12.03 -9.58 -31.92
N THR A 17 -12.57 -10.79 -32.12
CA THR A 17 -12.78 -11.39 -33.44
C THR A 17 -14.18 -12.01 -33.59
N GLU A 18 -14.63 -12.24 -34.84
CA GLU A 18 -15.88 -12.97 -35.09
C GLU A 18 -15.82 -14.44 -34.63
N GLY A 19 -14.62 -15.03 -34.60
CA GLY A 19 -14.40 -16.39 -34.10
C GLY A 19 -14.66 -16.50 -32.59
N ASP A 20 -14.17 -15.53 -31.82
CA ASP A 20 -14.37 -15.48 -30.37
C ASP A 20 -15.84 -15.26 -30.03
N MET A 21 -16.51 -14.36 -30.76
CA MET A 21 -17.94 -14.13 -30.62
C MET A 21 -18.74 -15.44 -30.80
N LYS A 22 -18.40 -16.24 -31.82
CA LYS A 22 -19.09 -17.50 -32.11
C LYS A 22 -18.83 -18.55 -31.03
N SER A 23 -17.57 -18.71 -30.61
CA SER A 23 -17.17 -19.62 -29.53
C SER A 23 -17.89 -19.28 -28.21
N TRP A 24 -17.96 -18.00 -27.86
CA TRP A 24 -18.65 -17.53 -26.67
C TRP A 24 -20.16 -17.75 -26.73
N MET A 25 -20.80 -17.45 -27.87
CA MET A 25 -22.23 -17.71 -28.04
C MET A 25 -22.58 -19.19 -27.91
N ASP A 26 -21.74 -20.09 -28.43
CA ASP A 26 -21.97 -21.54 -28.36
C ASP A 26 -21.82 -22.06 -26.92
N GLN A 27 -20.83 -21.56 -26.16
CA GLN A 27 -20.66 -21.91 -24.74
C GLN A 27 -21.82 -21.39 -23.86
N ILE A 28 -22.27 -20.16 -24.12
CA ILE A 28 -23.38 -19.56 -23.38
C ILE A 28 -24.66 -20.35 -23.63
N LYS A 29 -24.95 -20.74 -24.88
CA LYS A 29 -26.12 -21.57 -25.21
C LYS A 29 -26.05 -22.94 -24.55
N LYS A 30 -24.89 -23.60 -24.62
CA LYS A 30 -24.68 -24.92 -24.00
C LYS A 30 -24.95 -24.90 -22.49
N ASN A 31 -24.56 -23.82 -21.81
CA ASN A 31 -24.76 -23.67 -20.37
C ASN A 31 -26.21 -23.28 -20.00
N LEU A 32 -26.92 -22.57 -20.88
CA LEU A 32 -28.33 -22.23 -20.67
C LEU A 32 -29.27 -23.41 -20.93
N GLU A 33 -28.93 -24.31 -21.86
CA GLU A 33 -29.74 -25.48 -22.22
C GLU A 33 -29.52 -26.68 -21.29
N GLY A 34 -28.45 -26.70 -20.49
CA GLY A 34 -28.05 -27.84 -19.64
C GLY A 34 -28.58 -27.82 -18.19
N GLY A 35 -29.56 -26.97 -17.87
CA GLY A 35 -29.85 -26.57 -16.49
C GLY A 35 -31.18 -27.02 -15.87
N GLU A 36 -31.67 -28.24 -16.11
CA GLU A 36 -32.74 -28.84 -15.30
C GLU A 36 -32.51 -30.35 -15.08
N GLY A 37 -32.21 -30.77 -13.84
CA GLY A 37 -32.44 -32.15 -13.40
C GLY A 37 -31.31 -32.88 -12.65
N ILE A 38 -31.40 -32.85 -11.32
CA ILE A 38 -31.22 -33.98 -10.38
C ILE A 38 -29.81 -34.59 -10.21
N GLY A 39 -29.33 -34.51 -8.96
CA GLY A 39 -28.12 -35.18 -8.51
C GLY A 39 -28.20 -36.70 -8.44
N LYS A 40 -27.01 -37.30 -8.55
CA LYS A 40 -26.55 -38.53 -7.88
C LYS A 40 -25.08 -38.72 -8.22
N SER A 41 -24.23 -38.90 -7.21
CA SER A 41 -22.91 -39.50 -7.37
C SER A 41 -23.05 -40.92 -7.97
N PRO A 42 -22.02 -41.42 -8.69
CA PRO A 42 -21.19 -42.43 -8.05
C PRO A 42 -19.70 -42.42 -8.43
N SER A 43 -18.95 -43.02 -7.50
CA SER A 43 -17.58 -43.52 -7.55
C SER A 43 -17.23 -44.47 -8.70
N GLU A 44 -15.94 -44.51 -9.01
CA GLU A 44 -15.12 -45.58 -9.63
C GLU A 44 -15.65 -46.28 -10.90
N MET A 45 -14.90 -46.14 -12.01
CA MET A 45 -14.46 -47.31 -12.79
C MET A 45 -13.35 -46.93 -13.78
N SER A 46 -12.47 -47.91 -13.94
CA SER A 46 -11.24 -47.96 -14.73
C SER A 46 -11.43 -47.82 -16.24
N ALA A 47 -10.37 -47.39 -16.93
CA ALA A 47 -9.61 -48.17 -17.91
C ALA A 47 -8.96 -47.25 -18.96
N SER A 48 -7.63 -47.23 -18.97
CA SER A 48 -6.84 -46.81 -20.13
C SER A 48 -7.10 -47.74 -21.32
N PRO A 49 -6.89 -47.24 -22.55
CA PRO A 49 -6.20 -48.01 -23.56
C PRO A 49 -4.93 -47.30 -24.02
N LYS A 50 -3.82 -48.03 -23.95
CA LYS A 50 -2.56 -47.71 -24.64
C LYS A 50 -2.78 -47.78 -26.15
N LEU A 51 -2.19 -46.84 -26.89
CA LEU A 51 -1.77 -47.06 -28.27
C LEU A 51 -0.44 -46.35 -28.51
N ASN A 52 0.57 -47.18 -28.77
CA ASN A 52 1.87 -46.80 -29.31
C ASN A 52 1.72 -46.31 -30.76
N SER A 53 2.45 -45.26 -31.11
CA SER A 53 3.32 -45.27 -32.29
C SER A 53 4.20 -44.01 -32.31
N ASN A 54 5.52 -44.24 -32.41
CA ASN A 54 6.50 -43.28 -32.88
C ASN A 54 6.01 -42.59 -34.16
N GLU A 55 6.14 -41.27 -34.25
CA GLU A 55 6.76 -40.64 -35.42
C GLU A 55 7.21 -39.21 -35.14
N ASN A 56 8.27 -38.87 -35.86
CA ASN A 56 9.21 -37.79 -35.67
C ASN A 56 8.70 -36.57 -36.45
N SER A 57 8.33 -35.46 -35.79
CA SER A 57 8.27 -34.14 -36.44
C SER A 57 8.20 -33.02 -35.41
N GLN A 58 9.29 -32.27 -35.28
CA GLN A 58 9.31 -30.96 -34.63
C GLN A 58 8.48 -29.96 -35.45
N PRO A 59 7.68 -29.12 -34.79
CA PRO A 59 7.48 -27.74 -35.22
C PRO A 59 8.24 -26.81 -34.27
N LYS A 60 9.07 -25.94 -34.84
CA LYS A 60 9.75 -24.85 -34.16
C LYS A 60 8.73 -23.99 -33.41
N SER A 61 8.74 -24.02 -32.07
CA SER A 61 8.06 -23.02 -31.27
C SER A 61 8.82 -21.70 -31.36
N GLN A 62 8.11 -20.69 -31.83
CA GLN A 62 8.53 -19.29 -31.77
C GLN A 62 8.72 -18.90 -30.30
N GLY A 63 9.79 -18.16 -30.04
CA GLY A 63 10.26 -17.84 -28.71
C GLY A 63 9.22 -17.08 -27.87
N THR A 64 8.95 -17.63 -26.70
CA THR A 64 8.49 -16.89 -25.54
C THR A 64 9.50 -15.77 -25.22
N PRO A 65 9.06 -14.56 -24.85
CA PRO A 65 9.96 -13.54 -24.35
C PRO A 65 10.67 -14.07 -23.11
N SER A 66 12.00 -14.09 -23.15
CA SER A 66 12.85 -14.38 -22.00
C SER A 66 12.52 -13.39 -20.87
N GLU A 67 11.86 -13.85 -19.81
CA GLU A 67 11.91 -13.19 -18.50
C GLU A 67 13.39 -13.04 -18.12
N LYS A 68 13.96 -11.85 -18.33
CA LYS A 68 15.31 -11.54 -17.84
C LYS A 68 15.27 -11.67 -16.32
N GLN A 69 16.13 -12.52 -15.77
CA GLN A 69 16.35 -12.62 -14.32
C GLN A 69 16.65 -11.23 -13.75
N LEU A 70 15.76 -10.74 -12.89
CA LEU A 70 15.97 -9.53 -12.09
C LEU A 70 17.31 -9.65 -11.35
N SER A 71 18.16 -8.62 -11.42
CA SER A 71 19.44 -8.61 -10.70
C SER A 71 19.21 -8.80 -9.20
N ALA A 72 20.04 -9.59 -8.51
CA ALA A 72 19.86 -9.90 -7.08
C ALA A 72 19.82 -8.63 -6.17
N SER A 73 20.27 -7.48 -6.68
CA SER A 73 20.25 -6.18 -6.02
C SER A 73 19.03 -5.31 -6.33
N SER A 74 18.10 -5.75 -7.20
CA SER A 74 16.94 -4.94 -7.57
C SER A 74 16.01 -4.69 -6.37
N PRO A 75 15.40 -3.50 -6.25
CA PRO A 75 14.40 -3.19 -5.23
C PRO A 75 13.27 -4.23 -5.16
N ARG A 76 12.80 -4.73 -6.31
CA ARG A 76 11.76 -5.77 -6.37
C ARG A 76 12.21 -7.10 -5.76
N ASN A 77 13.45 -7.51 -6.01
CA ASN A 77 14.00 -8.72 -5.39
C ASN A 77 14.16 -8.56 -3.88
N LYS A 78 14.59 -7.38 -3.41
CA LYS A 78 14.66 -7.08 -1.97
C LYS A 78 13.27 -7.14 -1.31
N ILE A 79 12.24 -6.58 -1.95
CA ILE A 79 10.85 -6.68 -1.51
C ILE A 79 10.41 -8.15 -1.41
N SER A 80 10.68 -8.95 -2.45
CA SER A 80 10.32 -10.37 -2.47
C SER A 80 11.03 -11.17 -1.37
N ASN A 81 12.33 -10.90 -1.15
CA ASN A 81 13.11 -11.50 -0.08
C ASN A 81 12.58 -11.08 1.30
N ALA A 82 12.25 -9.81 1.50
CA ALA A 82 11.71 -9.31 2.75
C ALA A 82 10.33 -9.88 3.06
N LYS A 83 9.46 -10.01 2.06
CA LYS A 83 8.18 -10.72 2.19
C LYS A 83 8.39 -12.14 2.72
N SER A 84 9.40 -12.87 2.22
CA SER A 84 9.68 -14.24 2.66
C SER A 84 10.05 -14.37 4.14
N VAL A 85 10.47 -13.29 4.82
CA VAL A 85 10.77 -13.32 6.26
C VAL A 85 9.56 -13.04 7.16
N ILE A 86 8.43 -12.60 6.60
CA ILE A 86 7.22 -12.25 7.34
C ILE A 86 6.37 -13.50 7.59
N PRO A 87 6.09 -13.89 8.85
CA PRO A 87 5.41 -15.14 9.16
C PRO A 87 4.03 -15.29 8.48
N PHE A 88 3.17 -14.28 8.58
CA PHE A 88 1.79 -14.35 8.07
C PHE A 88 1.66 -14.21 6.54
N LEU A 89 2.78 -14.02 5.82
CA LEU A 89 2.84 -14.00 4.35
C LEU A 89 3.43 -15.28 3.75
N ARG A 90 3.65 -16.32 4.56
CA ARG A 90 4.20 -17.61 4.13
C ARG A 90 3.13 -18.68 3.91
N GLU A 91 1.91 -18.44 4.36
CA GLU A 91 0.81 -19.39 4.23
C GLU A 91 0.26 -19.34 2.79
N GLU A 92 0.39 -20.46 2.06
CA GLU A 92 0.04 -20.52 0.62
C GLU A 92 -1.44 -20.26 0.34
N GLU A 93 -2.34 -20.53 1.30
CA GLU A 93 -3.79 -20.28 1.19
C GLU A 93 -4.24 -18.98 1.87
N SER A 94 -3.32 -18.05 2.12
CA SER A 94 -3.65 -16.79 2.80
C SER A 94 -4.22 -15.75 1.82
N LYS A 95 -5.44 -15.26 2.10
CA LYS A 95 -6.04 -14.10 1.38
C LYS A 95 -5.14 -12.87 1.44
N VAL A 96 -4.40 -12.73 2.54
CA VAL A 96 -3.44 -11.64 2.75
C VAL A 96 -2.29 -11.75 1.74
N LEU A 97 -1.81 -12.97 1.48
CA LEU A 97 -0.80 -13.21 0.45
C LEU A 97 -1.35 -12.94 -0.97
N GLU A 98 -2.57 -13.38 -1.26
CA GLU A 98 -3.24 -13.12 -2.55
C GLU A 98 -3.38 -11.61 -2.80
N PHE A 99 -3.80 -10.84 -1.79
CA PHE A 99 -3.90 -9.38 -1.87
C PHE A 99 -2.55 -8.71 -2.18
N TRP A 100 -1.47 -9.19 -1.58
CA TRP A 100 -0.11 -8.72 -1.88
C TRP A 100 0.31 -9.04 -3.32
N GLN A 101 -0.04 -10.23 -3.83
CA GLN A 101 0.28 -10.62 -5.22
C GLN A 101 -0.44 -9.71 -6.22
N ILE A 102 -1.75 -9.51 -6.01
CA ILE A 102 -2.57 -8.62 -6.85
C ILE A 102 -1.97 -7.20 -6.86
N TRP A 103 -1.58 -6.67 -5.69
CA TRP A 103 -0.92 -5.37 -5.62
C TRP A 103 0.44 -5.36 -6.33
N SER A 104 1.29 -6.36 -6.09
CA SER A 104 2.63 -6.43 -6.69
C SER A 104 2.58 -6.53 -8.22
N GLU A 105 1.61 -7.24 -8.78
CA GLU A 105 1.39 -7.37 -10.22
C GLU A 105 0.83 -6.09 -10.86
N SER A 106 0.21 -5.22 -10.05
CA SER A 106 -0.24 -3.90 -10.52
C SER A 106 0.91 -2.90 -10.72
N ILE A 107 2.11 -3.18 -10.22
CA ILE A 107 3.24 -2.24 -10.33
C ILE A 107 3.82 -2.31 -11.74
N PRO A 108 3.85 -1.21 -12.52
CA PRO A 108 4.41 -1.20 -13.87
C PRO A 108 5.83 -1.80 -13.92
N PRO A 109 6.17 -2.62 -14.92
CA PRO A 109 7.52 -3.16 -15.06
C PRO A 109 8.53 -2.05 -15.40
N GLN A 110 9.81 -2.29 -15.08
CA GLN A 110 10.90 -1.34 -15.35
C GLN A 110 11.01 -0.96 -16.83
N SER A 111 10.62 -1.87 -17.74
CA SER A 111 10.61 -1.63 -19.20
C SER A 111 9.69 -0.50 -19.65
N ASP A 112 8.69 -0.15 -18.83
CA ASP A 112 7.71 0.88 -19.17
C ASP A 112 8.21 2.28 -18.75
N LEU A 113 9.34 2.36 -18.04
CA LEU A 113 9.91 3.62 -17.60
C LEU A 113 10.55 4.40 -18.75
N GLN A 114 10.27 5.69 -18.77
CA GLN A 114 10.90 6.63 -19.67
C GLN A 114 12.25 7.07 -19.09
N SER A 115 13.20 7.42 -19.96
CA SER A 115 14.54 7.87 -19.54
C SER A 115 14.44 9.03 -18.53
N GLY A 116 15.24 8.94 -17.45
CA GLY A 116 15.25 9.93 -16.37
C GLY A 116 14.12 9.79 -15.34
N THR A 117 13.29 8.74 -15.44
CA THR A 117 12.24 8.44 -14.46
C THR A 117 12.57 7.20 -13.62
N SER A 118 11.92 7.08 -12.45
CA SER A 118 12.10 5.95 -11.54
C SER A 118 10.83 5.56 -10.79
N ILE A 119 10.79 4.30 -10.36
CA ILE A 119 9.81 3.75 -9.41
C ILE A 119 10.47 3.61 -8.05
N GLU A 120 9.93 4.30 -7.06
CA GLU A 120 10.36 4.23 -5.67
C GLU A 120 9.63 3.11 -4.93
N PHE A 121 10.33 2.45 -4.01
CA PHE A 121 9.81 1.36 -3.21
C PHE A 121 10.06 1.59 -1.73
N HIS A 122 8.99 1.61 -0.96
CA HIS A 122 9.02 1.79 0.49
C HIS A 122 8.31 0.65 1.20
N VAL A 123 8.80 0.30 2.37
CA VAL A 123 8.18 -0.70 3.24
C VAL A 123 8.18 -0.17 4.65
N ALA A 124 7.08 -0.36 5.38
CA ALA A 124 7.02 -0.07 6.80
C ALA A 124 6.56 -1.30 7.58
N THR A 125 7.02 -1.45 8.82
CA THR A 125 6.57 -2.52 9.71
C THR A 125 6.45 -2.01 11.14
N SER A 126 5.41 -2.46 11.85
CA SER A 126 5.30 -2.23 13.28
C SER A 126 6.46 -2.91 14.02
N ILE A 127 6.76 -2.42 15.22
CA ILE A 127 7.86 -2.90 16.05
C ILE A 127 7.72 -4.38 16.45
N ASP A 128 6.49 -4.87 16.54
CA ASP A 128 6.14 -6.28 16.77
C ASP A 128 6.03 -7.10 15.47
N MET A 129 6.18 -6.45 14.31
CA MET A 129 6.03 -7.01 12.97
C MET A 129 4.64 -7.63 12.70
N GLN A 130 3.62 -7.18 13.43
CA GLN A 130 2.23 -7.60 13.23
C GLN A 130 1.50 -6.79 12.15
N LYS A 131 2.04 -5.63 11.77
CA LYS A 131 1.56 -4.80 10.66
C LYS A 131 2.69 -4.58 9.66
N LEU A 132 2.37 -4.65 8.37
CA LEU A 132 3.23 -4.22 7.28
C LEU A 132 2.49 -3.28 6.34
N THR A 133 3.25 -2.31 5.83
CA THR A 133 2.81 -1.41 4.77
C THR A 133 3.78 -1.53 3.61
N TRP A 134 3.27 -1.78 2.41
CA TRP A 134 4.05 -1.72 1.18
C TRP A 134 3.61 -0.49 0.40
N ARG A 135 4.56 0.30 -0.10
CA ARG A 135 4.26 1.48 -0.93
C ARG A 135 5.16 1.52 -2.14
N THR A 136 4.61 1.99 -3.24
CA THR A 136 5.39 2.34 -4.44
C THR A 136 4.90 3.65 -5.01
N ALA A 137 5.77 4.41 -5.67
CA ALA A 137 5.38 5.58 -6.44
C ALA A 137 6.25 5.73 -7.68
N GLY A 138 5.68 6.23 -8.77
CA GLY A 138 6.40 6.48 -10.00
C GLY A 138 5.65 7.46 -10.90
N PRO A 139 6.09 7.62 -12.16
CA PRO A 139 5.50 8.57 -13.09
C PRO A 139 4.00 8.33 -13.31
N GLN A 140 3.20 9.39 -13.20
CA GLN A 140 1.74 9.27 -13.30
C GLN A 140 1.28 8.63 -14.62
N ASN A 141 1.93 8.96 -15.73
CA ASN A 141 1.55 8.52 -17.07
C ASN A 141 1.61 7.00 -17.28
N ILE A 142 2.39 6.26 -16.48
CA ILE A 142 2.46 4.79 -16.56
C ILE A 142 1.76 4.11 -15.37
N PHE A 143 1.64 4.79 -14.23
CA PHE A 143 1.04 4.22 -13.02
C PHE A 143 -0.47 4.27 -13.00
N ILE A 144 -1.07 5.36 -13.50
CA ILE A 144 -2.49 5.66 -13.22
C ILE A 144 -3.42 4.53 -13.67
N GLN A 145 -3.26 4.01 -14.89
CA GLN A 145 -4.13 2.96 -15.41
C GLN A 145 -4.01 1.66 -14.61
N LYS A 146 -2.78 1.22 -14.33
CA LYS A 146 -2.54 0.00 -13.55
C LYS A 146 -3.09 0.10 -12.13
N MET A 147 -3.00 1.28 -11.53
CA MET A 147 -3.53 1.53 -10.20
C MET A 147 -5.06 1.55 -10.18
N VAL A 148 -5.70 2.11 -11.21
CA VAL A 148 -7.16 2.03 -11.39
C VAL A 148 -7.61 0.58 -11.60
N ASP A 149 -6.91 -0.19 -12.44
CA ASP A 149 -7.20 -1.61 -12.66
C ASP A 149 -7.08 -2.41 -11.35
N PHE A 150 -6.06 -2.13 -10.54
CA PHE A 150 -5.91 -2.71 -9.20
C PHE A 150 -7.12 -2.43 -8.32
N PHE A 151 -7.51 -1.16 -8.18
CA PHE A 151 -8.65 -0.77 -7.34
C PHE A 151 -9.96 -1.38 -7.82
N TRP A 152 -10.16 -1.46 -9.14
CA TRP A 152 -11.30 -2.14 -9.72
C TRP A 152 -11.33 -3.64 -9.35
N ASN A 153 -10.19 -4.32 -9.49
CA ASN A 153 -10.07 -5.76 -9.20
C ASN A 153 -10.32 -6.11 -7.73
N VAL A 154 -9.97 -5.20 -6.81
CA VAL A 154 -10.22 -5.39 -5.36
C VAL A 154 -11.58 -4.84 -4.91
N GLY A 155 -12.40 -4.34 -5.84
CA GLY A 155 -13.77 -3.90 -5.58
C GLY A 155 -13.89 -2.52 -4.92
N ALA A 156 -12.94 -1.62 -5.17
CA ALA A 156 -13.05 -0.24 -4.69
C ALA A 156 -14.26 0.48 -5.32
N PRO A 157 -14.94 1.37 -4.59
CA PRO A 157 -16.08 2.12 -5.14
C PRO A 157 -15.67 3.03 -6.30
N GLU A 158 -16.46 3.04 -7.37
CA GLU A 158 -16.24 3.90 -8.56
C GLU A 158 -16.11 5.39 -8.18
N SER A 159 -16.91 5.85 -7.20
CA SER A 159 -16.83 7.23 -6.70
C SER A 159 -15.47 7.60 -6.09
N GLU A 160 -14.74 6.64 -5.52
CA GLU A 160 -13.40 6.90 -4.99
C GLU A 160 -12.34 6.93 -6.11
N ILE A 161 -12.57 6.21 -7.21
CA ILE A 161 -11.73 6.28 -8.42
C ILE A 161 -11.93 7.65 -9.10
N ASP A 162 -13.18 8.12 -9.20
CA ASP A 162 -13.47 9.47 -9.68
C ASP A 162 -12.81 10.52 -8.79
N ARG A 163 -12.89 10.33 -7.46
CA ARG A 163 -12.24 11.23 -6.48
C ARG A 163 -10.73 11.30 -6.66
N LEU A 164 -10.07 10.17 -6.93
CA LEU A 164 -8.64 10.15 -7.25
C LEU A 164 -8.33 11.06 -8.47
N ASN A 165 -9.16 11.01 -9.52
CA ASN A 165 -8.98 11.85 -10.71
C ASN A 165 -9.21 13.33 -10.39
N ASP A 166 -10.24 13.66 -9.62
CA ASP A 166 -10.55 15.03 -9.21
C ASP A 166 -9.40 15.64 -8.40
N VAL A 167 -8.92 14.93 -7.37
CA VAL A 167 -7.79 15.39 -6.55
C VAL A 167 -6.51 15.45 -7.38
N GLY A 168 -6.29 14.46 -8.25
CA GLY A 168 -5.17 14.44 -9.19
C GLY A 168 -5.17 15.65 -10.12
N ALA A 169 -6.33 16.11 -10.59
CA ALA A 169 -6.44 17.30 -11.43
C ALA A 169 -6.15 18.60 -10.66
N ILE A 170 -6.54 18.67 -9.38
CA ILE A 170 -6.28 19.83 -8.52
C ILE A 170 -4.78 19.95 -8.20
N ILE A 171 -4.15 18.82 -7.84
CA ILE A 171 -2.75 18.78 -7.39
C ILE A 171 -1.77 18.73 -8.56
N ASN A 172 -2.17 18.10 -9.67
CA ASN A 172 -1.35 17.84 -10.86
C ASN A 172 0.03 17.23 -10.52
N PRO A 173 0.07 16.06 -9.85
CA PRO A 173 1.30 15.50 -9.32
C PRO A 173 2.15 14.84 -10.42
N VAL A 174 3.48 15.01 -10.35
CA VAL A 174 4.41 14.35 -11.30
C VAL A 174 4.45 12.83 -11.10
N LYS A 175 4.34 12.41 -9.83
CA LYS A 175 4.34 11.01 -9.42
C LYS A 175 3.03 10.65 -8.71
N ILE A 176 2.64 9.40 -8.85
CA ILE A 176 1.51 8.80 -8.14
C ILE A 176 1.96 7.47 -7.57
N GLY A 177 1.38 7.10 -6.43
CA GLY A 177 1.71 5.85 -5.77
C GLY A 177 0.49 5.14 -5.23
N SER A 178 0.68 3.85 -5.01
CA SER A 178 -0.26 3.00 -4.29
C SER A 178 0.41 2.42 -3.05
N TRP A 179 -0.41 2.09 -2.07
CA TRP A 179 0.02 1.40 -0.87
C TRP A 179 -0.98 0.31 -0.51
N ILE A 180 -0.47 -0.69 0.21
CA ILE A 180 -1.28 -1.68 0.91
C ILE A 180 -0.82 -1.81 2.36
N ASP A 181 -1.78 -1.90 3.28
CA ASP A 181 -1.60 -2.23 4.69
C ASP A 181 -2.10 -3.64 4.94
N MET A 182 -1.33 -4.39 5.74
CA MET A 182 -1.56 -5.80 6.00
C MET A 182 -1.27 -6.11 7.46
N SER A 183 -2.02 -7.03 8.06
CA SER A 183 -1.76 -7.47 9.44
C SER A 183 -1.83 -8.98 9.63
N ASP A 184 -1.24 -9.45 10.72
CA ASP A 184 -1.28 -10.85 11.15
C ASP A 184 -2.69 -11.33 11.56
N LYS A 185 -3.64 -10.42 11.73
CA LYS A 185 -5.06 -10.71 12.00
C LYS A 185 -5.94 -10.64 10.75
N GLY A 186 -5.33 -10.58 9.56
CA GLY A 186 -6.07 -10.60 8.30
C GLY A 186 -6.60 -9.24 7.84
N GLY A 187 -6.14 -8.14 8.44
CA GLY A 187 -6.42 -6.80 7.94
C GLY A 187 -5.74 -6.58 6.59
N MET A 188 -6.50 -6.01 5.65
CA MET A 188 -6.08 -5.73 4.28
C MET A 188 -6.73 -4.41 3.87
N ASP A 189 -5.93 -3.36 3.74
CA ASP A 189 -6.38 -2.08 3.19
C ASP A 189 -5.45 -1.67 2.06
N GLY A 190 -5.97 -0.91 1.12
CA GLY A 190 -5.20 -0.34 0.02
C GLY A 190 -5.64 1.07 -0.25
N GLY A 191 -4.75 1.85 -0.83
CA GLY A 191 -5.03 3.23 -1.17
C GLY A 191 -4.01 3.82 -2.12
N TRP A 192 -4.27 5.06 -2.52
CA TRP A 192 -3.36 5.84 -3.35
C TRP A 192 -2.73 6.95 -2.53
N TYR A 193 -1.63 7.51 -3.05
CA TYR A 193 -1.02 8.72 -2.54
C TYR A 193 -0.26 9.48 -3.62
N PHE A 194 -0.09 10.77 -3.40
CA PHE A 194 0.74 11.66 -4.20
C PHE A 194 1.92 12.13 -3.37
N PRO A 195 3.16 11.75 -3.73
CA PRO A 195 4.37 12.36 -3.17
C PRO A 195 4.57 13.73 -3.83
N VAL A 196 4.37 14.80 -3.07
CA VAL A 196 4.31 16.19 -3.59
C VAL A 196 5.03 17.14 -2.64
N ASP A 197 5.10 18.43 -2.96
CA ASP A 197 5.40 19.50 -1.99
C ASP A 197 4.48 20.67 -2.35
N ILE A 198 3.34 20.75 -1.67
CA ILE A 198 2.24 21.68 -2.00
C ILE A 198 1.70 22.36 -0.73
N PRO A 199 1.01 23.50 -0.89
CA PRO A 199 0.27 24.11 0.21
C PRO A 199 -0.74 23.14 0.82
N LEU A 200 -0.79 23.08 2.16
CA LEU A 200 -1.68 22.20 2.92
C LEU A 200 -3.16 22.41 2.53
N LYS A 201 -3.56 23.63 2.20
CA LYS A 201 -4.92 23.94 1.75
C LYS A 201 -5.36 23.09 0.56
N LEU A 202 -4.46 22.79 -0.38
CA LEU A 202 -4.76 21.93 -1.53
C LEU A 202 -4.89 20.45 -1.13
N ALA A 203 -4.10 19.99 -0.15
CA ALA A 203 -4.22 18.62 0.34
C ALA A 203 -5.48 18.39 1.17
N ILE A 204 -5.96 19.40 1.90
CA ILE A 204 -7.23 19.32 2.65
C ILE A 204 -8.42 19.08 1.73
N GLU A 205 -8.38 19.56 0.48
CA GLU A 205 -9.43 19.27 -0.52
C GLU A 205 -9.56 17.79 -0.85
N ALA A 206 -8.56 16.95 -0.55
CA ALA A 206 -8.64 15.49 -0.70
C ALA A 206 -9.40 14.81 0.45
N SER A 207 -9.51 15.47 1.59
CA SER A 207 -10.13 14.94 2.80
C SER A 207 -11.65 15.11 2.80
N ASP A 208 -12.32 14.33 3.64
CA ASP A 208 -13.74 14.55 3.91
C ASP A 208 -13.93 15.84 4.72
N ALA A 209 -14.90 16.66 4.31
CA ALA A 209 -15.25 17.86 5.07
C ALA A 209 -15.80 17.46 6.44
N GLY A 210 -15.24 18.05 7.50
CA GLY A 210 -15.67 17.74 8.85
C GLY A 210 -14.86 18.45 9.92
N GLU A 211 -15.21 18.16 11.16
CA GLU A 211 -14.52 18.72 12.32
C GLU A 211 -13.01 18.39 12.37
N PRO A 212 -12.55 17.16 12.02
CA PRO A 212 -11.12 16.85 12.05
C PRO A 212 -10.30 17.68 11.06
N THR A 213 -10.79 17.85 9.83
CA THR A 213 -10.10 18.61 8.78
C THR A 213 -10.10 20.11 9.08
N ARG A 214 -11.19 20.65 9.64
CA ARG A 214 -11.23 22.02 10.16
C ARG A 214 -10.21 22.24 11.27
N LYS A 215 -10.15 21.34 12.26
CA LYS A 215 -9.22 21.43 13.38
C LYS A 215 -7.75 21.30 12.94
N LEU A 216 -7.47 20.44 11.96
CA LEU A 216 -6.15 20.34 11.33
C LEU A 216 -5.77 21.66 10.64
N ALA A 217 -6.68 22.26 9.87
CA ALA A 217 -6.45 23.53 9.19
C ALA A 217 -6.14 24.67 10.17
N GLU A 218 -6.93 24.78 11.23
CA GLU A 218 -6.77 25.81 12.28
C GLU A 218 -5.45 25.64 13.05
N TRP A 219 -5.13 24.41 13.45
CA TRP A 219 -3.87 24.11 14.12
C TRP A 219 -2.67 24.40 13.21
N ALA A 220 -2.77 24.04 11.93
CA ALA A 220 -1.69 24.28 10.97
C ALA A 220 -1.47 25.77 10.70
N GLU A 221 -2.54 26.55 10.57
CA GLU A 221 -2.47 28.00 10.42
C GLU A 221 -1.84 28.66 11.65
N ALA A 222 -2.28 28.28 12.86
CA ALA A 222 -1.77 28.83 14.11
C ALA A 222 -0.27 28.53 14.36
N ASN A 223 0.24 27.44 13.77
CA ASN A 223 1.62 26.98 13.96
C ASN A 223 2.49 27.10 12.70
N GLU A 224 2.04 27.84 11.69
CA GLU A 224 2.79 28.06 10.43
C GLU A 224 3.17 26.76 9.69
N VAL A 225 2.33 25.73 9.79
CA VAL A 225 2.48 24.47 9.04
C VAL A 225 1.86 24.63 7.65
N ILE A 226 2.62 25.19 6.72
CA ILE A 226 2.08 25.71 5.46
C ILE A 226 2.02 24.64 4.36
N ASN A 227 2.97 23.69 4.33
CA ASN A 227 3.11 22.72 3.26
C ASN A 227 2.96 21.28 3.75
N CYS A 228 2.43 20.43 2.87
CA CYS A 228 2.47 18.98 3.01
C CYS A 228 3.38 18.37 1.94
N PHE A 229 3.99 17.23 2.25
CA PHE A 229 4.84 16.50 1.32
C PHE A 229 4.21 15.18 0.80
N SER A 230 3.02 14.84 1.30
CA SER A 230 2.26 13.70 0.83
C SER A 230 0.80 13.88 1.17
N VAL A 231 -0.07 13.49 0.25
CA VAL A 231 -1.50 13.30 0.50
C VAL A 231 -1.92 11.96 -0.08
N GLY A 232 -2.74 11.21 0.63
CA GLY A 232 -3.23 9.91 0.17
C GLY A 232 -4.55 9.56 0.80
N ARG A 233 -5.23 8.57 0.24
CA ARG A 233 -6.57 8.17 0.67
C ARG A 233 -6.72 6.66 0.56
N ASP A 234 -7.43 6.07 1.52
CA ASP A 234 -7.83 4.66 1.43
C ASP A 234 -8.88 4.47 0.34
N MET A 235 -8.90 3.26 -0.22
CA MET A 235 -9.84 2.83 -1.25
C MET A 235 -10.69 1.66 -0.73
N GLY A 236 -10.91 1.60 0.58
CA GLY A 236 -11.71 0.55 1.21
C GLY A 236 -13.13 0.47 0.64
N ALA A 237 -13.83 -0.64 0.84
CA ALA A 237 -15.20 -0.80 0.35
C ALA A 237 -16.24 -0.10 1.26
N ALA A 238 -16.00 -0.05 2.57
CA ALA A 238 -16.97 0.47 3.56
C ALA A 238 -16.46 1.75 4.24
N PRO A 239 -17.25 2.85 4.30
CA PRO A 239 -16.86 4.04 5.04
C PRO A 239 -16.72 3.75 6.56
N PRO A 240 -16.04 4.64 7.32
CA PRO A 240 -15.52 5.94 6.90
C PRO A 240 -14.21 5.85 6.12
N ARG A 241 -14.07 6.70 5.09
CA ARG A 241 -12.82 6.85 4.32
C ARG A 241 -11.83 7.70 5.10
N GLN A 242 -10.56 7.40 4.91
CA GLN A 242 -9.42 7.92 5.63
C GLN A 242 -8.50 8.64 4.65
N THR A 243 -8.17 9.88 4.95
CA THR A 243 -7.20 10.67 4.18
C THR A 243 -5.96 10.89 5.03
N GLU A 244 -4.80 10.45 4.55
CA GLU A 244 -3.47 10.67 5.13
C GLU A 244 -2.86 11.95 4.54
N ILE A 245 -2.48 12.90 5.39
CA ILE A 245 -1.70 14.08 5.01
C ILE A 245 -0.40 14.05 5.81
N ARG A 246 0.75 14.17 5.13
CA ARG A 246 2.06 14.26 5.78
C ARG A 246 2.65 15.65 5.67
N LEU A 247 3.05 16.19 6.82
CA LEU A 247 3.45 17.59 7.02
C LEU A 247 4.91 17.67 7.48
N LYS A 248 5.67 18.66 7.00
CA LYS A 248 6.96 19.02 7.60
C LYS A 248 6.70 19.98 8.76
N LEU A 249 7.30 19.71 9.92
CA LEU A 249 7.15 20.60 11.07
C LEU A 249 8.10 21.80 10.98
N PRO A 250 7.59 23.03 11.12
CA PRO A 250 8.42 24.22 11.22
C PRO A 250 9.12 24.26 12.59
N GLY A 251 10.22 25.00 12.65
CA GLY A 251 10.97 25.24 13.88
C GLY A 251 12.47 25.37 13.61
N PRO A 252 13.19 26.14 14.45
CA PRO A 252 14.62 26.39 14.27
C PRO A 252 15.50 25.17 14.58
N ASP A 253 15.00 24.23 15.37
CA ASP A 253 15.73 23.04 15.80
C ASP A 253 14.80 21.86 16.06
N PHE A 254 15.40 20.70 16.29
CA PHE A 254 14.72 19.43 16.56
C PHE A 254 13.78 19.52 17.78
N ILE A 255 14.18 20.25 18.83
CA ILE A 255 13.42 20.33 20.09
C ILE A 255 12.17 21.17 19.89
N ALA A 256 12.27 22.30 19.18
CA ALA A 256 11.13 23.13 18.83
C ALA A 256 10.12 22.34 17.97
N GLN A 257 10.60 21.58 17.00
CA GLN A 257 9.76 20.70 16.18
C GLN A 257 9.13 19.58 17.00
N LEU A 258 9.87 18.97 17.94
CA LEU A 258 9.36 17.91 18.80
C LEU A 258 8.27 18.44 19.74
N ASN A 259 8.45 19.63 20.31
CA ASN A 259 7.44 20.29 21.14
C ASN A 259 6.16 20.58 20.34
N LEU A 260 6.31 21.02 19.08
CA LEU A 260 5.16 21.22 18.19
C LEU A 260 4.45 19.90 17.85
N ALA A 261 5.19 18.81 17.63
CA ALA A 261 4.60 17.49 17.44
C ALA A 261 3.81 17.05 18.68
N VAL A 262 4.39 17.21 19.88
CA VAL A 262 3.72 16.87 21.15
C VAL A 262 2.46 17.72 21.36
N ASP A 263 2.50 19.00 20.99
CA ASP A 263 1.30 19.85 20.98
C ASP A 263 0.23 19.30 20.03
N ALA A 264 0.59 18.81 18.84
CA ALA A 264 -0.37 18.22 17.90
C ALA A 264 -1.12 17.02 18.52
N PHE A 265 -0.41 16.14 19.25
CA PHE A 265 -1.05 15.01 19.97
C PHE A 265 -2.09 15.50 20.97
N LYS A 266 -1.74 16.53 21.76
CA LYS A 266 -2.67 17.13 22.72
C LYS A 266 -3.83 17.82 22.02
N THR A 267 -3.55 18.63 21.00
CA THR A 267 -4.55 19.41 20.27
C THR A 267 -5.54 18.49 19.59
N PHE A 268 -5.10 17.42 18.94
CA PHE A 268 -5.98 16.48 18.24
C PHE A 268 -6.56 15.37 19.13
N ASP A 269 -6.48 15.52 20.46
CA ASP A 269 -7.04 14.61 21.46
C ASP A 269 -6.52 13.15 21.34
N PHE A 270 -5.25 13.00 20.95
CA PHE A 270 -4.53 11.73 21.02
C PHE A 270 -3.83 11.58 22.37
N PRO A 271 -3.71 10.36 22.91
CA PRO A 271 -2.88 10.11 24.07
C PRO A 271 -1.42 10.50 23.83
N ALA A 272 -0.77 11.01 24.87
CA ALA A 272 0.62 11.44 24.78
C ALA A 272 1.55 10.29 24.39
N ILE A 273 2.60 10.60 23.64
CA ILE A 273 3.71 9.67 23.37
C ILE A 273 4.30 9.24 24.73
N PRO A 274 4.54 7.93 24.96
CA PRO A 274 5.11 7.46 26.22
C PRO A 274 6.41 8.18 26.59
N ASN A 275 6.54 8.58 27.85
CA ASN A 275 7.71 9.34 28.33
C ASN A 275 9.04 8.64 28.03
N SER A 276 9.09 7.31 28.17
CA SER A 276 10.30 6.53 27.86
C SER A 276 10.73 6.64 26.39
N ALA A 277 9.77 6.73 25.47
CA ALA A 277 10.05 6.96 24.05
C ALA A 277 10.49 8.41 23.78
N LEU A 278 9.84 9.39 24.41
CA LEU A 278 10.22 10.80 24.30
C LEU A 278 11.62 11.07 24.86
N GLU A 279 11.98 10.46 25.98
CA GLU A 279 13.31 10.61 26.60
C GLU A 279 14.44 10.20 25.65
N ILE A 280 14.27 9.11 24.88
CA ILE A 280 15.23 8.70 23.84
C ILE A 280 15.41 9.81 22.81
N LEU A 281 14.33 10.43 22.34
CA LEU A 281 14.38 11.49 21.35
C LEU A 281 15.07 12.75 21.90
N TYR A 282 14.78 13.12 23.15
CA TYR A 282 15.44 14.24 23.81
C TYR A 282 16.94 14.01 23.97
N GLN A 283 17.34 12.81 24.44
CA GLN A 283 18.74 12.45 24.63
C GLN A 283 19.51 12.36 23.30
N SER A 284 18.83 11.98 22.22
CA SER A 284 19.41 11.80 20.89
C SER A 284 19.28 13.03 19.99
N SER A 285 18.72 14.13 20.50
CA SER A 285 18.47 15.35 19.71
C SER A 285 19.70 15.93 19.02
N ASN A 286 20.90 15.75 19.62
CA ASN A 286 22.17 16.21 19.05
C ASN A 286 22.78 15.25 18.01
N THR A 287 22.33 13.99 17.97
CA THR A 287 22.87 12.94 17.08
C THR A 287 21.95 12.59 15.92
N LEU A 288 20.68 12.98 16.01
CA LEU A 288 19.73 12.84 14.92
C LEU A 288 20.02 13.87 13.82
N GLU A 289 20.02 13.42 12.57
CA GLU A 289 20.26 14.31 11.43
C GLU A 289 19.18 15.39 11.33
N SER A 290 19.55 16.55 10.79
CA SER A 290 18.73 17.76 10.60
C SER A 290 17.62 17.62 9.55
N GLY A 291 17.11 16.40 9.32
CA GLY A 291 16.10 16.09 8.30
C GLY A 291 14.71 16.70 8.54
N GLY A 292 14.50 17.38 9.68
CA GLY A 292 13.23 17.96 10.08
C GLY A 292 12.21 16.91 10.48
N LEU A 293 11.52 17.12 11.59
CA LEU A 293 10.44 16.21 12.01
C LEU A 293 9.23 16.36 11.10
N CYS A 294 8.52 15.26 10.90
CA CYS A 294 7.29 15.24 10.12
C CYS A 294 6.12 14.72 10.95
N LEU A 295 4.92 15.17 10.63
CA LEU A 295 3.68 14.57 11.12
C LEU A 295 2.97 13.82 10.00
N SER A 296 2.35 12.69 10.33
CA SER A 296 1.37 12.00 9.51
C SER A 296 0.02 12.10 10.22
N VAL A 297 -0.94 12.78 9.61
CA VAL A 297 -2.28 12.97 10.16
C VAL A 297 -3.26 12.22 9.28
N ILE A 298 -4.02 11.29 9.86
CA ILE A 298 -5.12 10.61 9.17
C ILE A 298 -6.46 11.08 9.76
N THR A 299 -7.32 11.59 8.89
CA THR A 299 -8.68 12.03 9.22
C THR A 299 -9.72 11.24 8.45
N SER A 300 -10.92 11.13 9.02
CA SER A 300 -12.12 10.63 8.35
C SER A 300 -13.32 11.54 8.65
N SER A 301 -14.46 11.26 8.01
CA SER A 301 -15.73 11.92 8.35
C SER A 301 -16.21 11.65 9.79
N GLU A 302 -15.69 10.61 10.45
CA GLU A 302 -16.05 10.25 11.82
C GLU A 302 -15.08 10.78 12.89
N GLY A 303 -13.87 11.23 12.50
CA GLY A 303 -12.90 11.70 13.49
C GLY A 303 -11.45 11.73 12.99
N PHE A 304 -10.55 12.08 13.90
CA PHE A 304 -9.14 11.76 13.73
C PHE A 304 -8.95 10.25 13.88
N VAL A 305 -8.26 9.64 12.93
CA VAL A 305 -8.05 8.19 12.88
C VAL A 305 -6.69 7.83 13.45
N ARG A 306 -5.64 8.48 12.95
CA ARG A 306 -4.25 8.17 13.30
C ARG A 306 -3.41 9.43 13.31
N LEU A 307 -2.52 9.54 14.27
CA LEU A 307 -1.48 10.56 14.29
C LEU A 307 -0.12 9.89 14.46
N GLY A 308 0.84 10.29 13.63
CA GLY A 308 2.19 9.76 13.63
C GLY A 308 3.23 10.87 13.64
N LEU A 309 4.24 10.75 14.50
CA LEU A 309 5.45 11.58 14.47
C LEU A 309 6.57 10.80 13.81
N LEU A 310 7.04 11.26 12.65
CA LEU A 310 8.14 10.64 11.91
C LEU A 310 9.46 11.34 12.23
N ILE A 311 10.41 10.55 12.72
CA ILE A 311 11.79 10.94 12.98
C ILE A 311 12.66 10.42 11.83
N PRO A 312 13.26 11.29 11.02
CA PRO A 312 14.09 10.88 9.89
C PRO A 312 15.40 10.29 10.35
N LYS A 313 15.88 9.28 9.61
CA LYS A 313 17.22 8.68 9.72
C LYS A 313 17.66 8.43 11.17
N PRO A 314 16.87 7.67 11.95
CA PRO A 314 17.26 7.32 13.30
C PRO A 314 18.60 6.56 13.29
N THR A 315 19.44 6.81 14.29
CA THR A 315 20.68 6.05 14.46
C THR A 315 20.37 4.61 14.87
N ARG A 316 21.32 3.68 14.65
CA ARG A 316 21.18 2.29 15.10
C ARG A 316 20.97 2.16 16.61
N ASP A 317 21.59 3.05 17.38
CA ASP A 317 21.44 3.10 18.83
C ASP A 317 20.00 3.48 19.22
N VAL A 318 19.43 4.50 18.57
CA VAL A 318 18.02 4.87 18.76
C VAL A 318 17.10 3.71 18.41
N VAL A 319 17.28 3.07 17.25
CA VAL A 319 16.48 1.90 16.85
C VAL A 319 16.58 0.78 17.88
N SER A 320 17.79 0.48 18.37
CA SER A 320 18.01 -0.55 19.40
C SER A 320 17.30 -0.24 20.72
N GLN A 321 17.36 1.00 21.19
CA GLN A 321 16.66 1.44 22.42
C GLN A 321 15.13 1.39 22.25
N LEU A 322 14.62 1.75 21.07
CA LEU A 322 13.20 1.64 20.77
C LEU A 322 12.73 0.18 20.74
N CYS A 323 13.53 -0.72 20.16
CA CYS A 323 13.29 -2.15 20.23
C CYS A 323 13.24 -2.68 21.67
N GLU A 324 14.00 -2.11 22.61
CA GLU A 324 13.94 -2.47 24.03
C GLU A 324 12.61 -2.07 24.66
N ILE A 325 12.19 -0.82 24.48
CA ILE A 325 10.93 -0.31 25.04
C ILE A 325 9.73 -1.03 24.45
N GLY A 326 9.73 -1.26 23.14
CA GLY A 326 8.66 -1.97 22.44
C GLY A 326 8.69 -3.49 22.61
N GLN A 327 9.66 -4.03 23.37
CA GLN A 327 9.85 -5.48 23.56
C GLN A 327 9.93 -6.24 22.23
N ALA A 328 10.57 -5.62 21.23
CA ALA A 328 10.67 -6.15 19.87
C ALA A 328 11.55 -7.40 19.81
N ASN A 329 11.22 -8.32 18.89
CA ASN A 329 12.15 -9.36 18.53
C ASN A 329 13.24 -8.79 17.60
N ARG A 330 14.35 -8.32 18.18
CA ARG A 330 15.47 -7.68 17.44
C ARG A 330 16.03 -8.56 16.33
N GLU A 331 16.07 -9.88 16.53
CA GLU A 331 16.57 -10.80 15.52
C GLU A 331 15.66 -10.81 14.28
N ARG A 332 14.33 -10.79 14.48
CA ARG A 332 13.37 -10.72 13.36
C ARG A 332 13.45 -9.39 12.63
N ILE A 333 13.51 -8.28 13.36
CA ILE A 333 13.69 -6.94 12.77
C ILE A 333 14.98 -6.89 11.96
N SER A 334 16.11 -7.31 12.55
CA SER A 334 17.40 -7.31 11.86
C SER A 334 17.44 -8.21 10.62
N LYS A 335 16.78 -9.38 10.66
CA LYS A 335 16.62 -10.26 9.49
C LYS A 335 15.81 -9.58 8.38
N PHE A 336 14.74 -8.89 8.73
CA PHE A 336 13.92 -8.14 7.79
C PHE A 336 14.68 -6.97 7.17
N GLU A 337 15.36 -6.17 7.99
CA GLU A 337 16.23 -5.09 7.53
C GLU A 337 17.31 -5.58 6.57
N THR A 338 17.94 -6.72 6.89
CA THR A 338 18.95 -7.35 6.04
C THR A 338 18.36 -7.79 4.70
N ALA A 339 17.15 -8.37 4.69
CA ALA A 339 16.46 -8.74 3.46
C ALA A 339 16.13 -7.53 2.57
N LEU A 340 15.94 -6.35 3.18
CA LEU A 340 15.75 -5.05 2.50
C LEU A 340 17.07 -4.37 2.07
N GLY A 341 18.24 -4.92 2.43
CA GLY A 341 19.56 -4.41 2.05
C GLY A 341 20.38 -3.77 3.18
N GLY A 342 19.89 -3.78 4.43
CA GLY A 342 20.71 -3.50 5.63
C GLY A 342 21.07 -2.03 5.92
N ILE A 343 20.40 -1.08 5.26
CA ILE A 343 20.67 0.37 5.41
C ILE A 343 20.05 0.94 6.70
N GLY A 344 19.12 0.22 7.32
CA GLY A 344 18.33 0.69 8.47
C GLY A 344 17.12 1.53 8.03
N PRO A 345 16.27 1.96 8.98
CA PRO A 345 15.05 2.69 8.65
C PRO A 345 15.35 4.12 8.19
N ALA A 346 14.62 4.54 7.15
CA ALA A 346 14.57 5.92 6.69
C ALA A 346 13.80 6.81 7.69
N PHE A 347 12.79 6.26 8.37
CA PHE A 347 12.09 6.92 9.46
C PHE A 347 11.72 5.94 10.57
N VAL A 348 11.67 6.43 11.80
CA VAL A 348 10.86 5.84 12.87
C VAL A 348 9.60 6.69 13.02
N GLU A 349 8.44 6.05 13.05
CA GLU A 349 7.17 6.72 13.33
C GLU A 349 6.63 6.29 14.70
N PHE A 350 6.39 7.28 15.55
CA PHE A 350 5.62 7.13 16.79
C PHE A 350 4.16 7.40 16.46
N GLN A 351 3.37 6.34 16.29
CA GLN A 351 1.98 6.46 15.87
C GLN A 351 1.00 6.11 16.98
N TYR A 352 -0.20 6.65 16.88
CA TYR A 352 -1.33 6.24 17.67
C TYR A 352 -2.55 6.06 16.77
N LEU A 353 -3.13 4.85 16.77
CA LEU A 353 -4.40 4.55 16.10
C LEU A 353 -5.54 4.70 17.11
N GLN A 354 -6.51 5.56 16.82
CA GLN A 354 -7.67 5.78 17.70
C GLN A 354 -8.53 4.51 17.82
N LYS A 355 -9.16 4.38 18.99
CA LYS A 355 -10.03 3.25 19.29
C LYS A 355 -11.23 3.21 18.34
N GLY A 356 -11.55 2.04 17.80
CA GLY A 356 -12.64 1.83 16.85
C GLY A 356 -12.21 1.79 15.39
N PHE A 357 -11.02 2.32 15.06
CA PHE A 357 -10.51 2.35 13.69
C PHE A 357 -9.58 1.18 13.35
N GLY A 358 -9.29 0.29 14.31
CA GLY A 358 -8.54 -0.93 14.04
C GLY A 358 -9.42 -2.07 13.52
N TYR A 359 -10.74 -1.95 13.61
CA TYR A 359 -11.72 -2.96 13.15
C TYR A 359 -11.37 -4.39 13.59
N THR A 360 -10.79 -4.55 14.78
CA THR A 360 -10.27 -5.81 15.37
C THR A 360 -9.09 -6.48 14.64
N VAL A 361 -8.75 -6.01 13.44
CA VAL A 361 -7.68 -6.58 12.60
C VAL A 361 -6.38 -5.79 12.70
N TYR A 362 -6.43 -4.50 13.05
CA TYR A 362 -5.25 -3.71 13.35
C TYR A 362 -5.09 -3.45 14.85
N LYS A 363 -3.83 -3.30 15.27
CA LYS A 363 -3.47 -2.90 16.63
C LYS A 363 -3.84 -1.42 16.84
N GLU A 364 -4.81 -1.19 17.71
CA GLU A 364 -5.18 0.14 18.18
C GLU A 364 -4.25 0.59 19.30
N GLY A 365 -4.15 1.90 19.48
CA GLY A 365 -3.29 2.52 20.48
C GLY A 365 -1.91 2.92 19.95
N PHE A 366 -0.98 3.12 20.87
CA PHE A 366 0.38 3.52 20.58
C PHE A 366 1.19 2.39 19.94
N ASP A 367 1.96 2.72 18.92
CA ASP A 367 2.85 1.80 18.22
C ASP A 367 4.08 2.53 17.67
N ILE A 368 5.16 1.77 17.47
CA ILE A 368 6.39 2.26 16.84
C ILE A 368 6.52 1.56 15.49
N VAL A 369 6.71 2.32 14.42
CA VAL A 369 6.82 1.78 13.06
C VAL A 369 8.15 2.16 12.46
N PHE A 370 8.83 1.18 11.86
CA PHE A 370 10.05 1.40 11.11
C PHE A 370 9.72 1.50 9.62
N HIS A 371 10.06 2.64 8.99
CA HIS A 371 9.87 2.88 7.56
C HIS A 371 11.22 2.77 6.85
N TYR A 372 11.27 2.02 5.74
CA TYR A 372 12.46 1.75 4.96
C TYR A 372 12.30 2.26 3.54
N MET A 373 13.36 2.84 2.99
CA MET A 373 13.52 3.08 1.55
C MET A 373 14.29 1.92 0.95
N VAL A 374 13.63 1.10 0.13
CA VAL A 374 14.21 -0.14 -0.40
C VAL A 374 15.12 0.14 -1.61
N GLY A 375 14.75 1.15 -2.40
CA GLY A 375 15.48 1.63 -3.56
C GLY A 375 14.56 2.09 -4.69
N GLU A 376 15.18 2.31 -5.84
CA GLU A 376 14.53 2.80 -7.05
C GLU A 376 14.80 1.90 -8.25
N ASP A 377 13.77 1.60 -9.04
CA ASP A 377 13.95 1.06 -10.39
C ASP A 377 14.05 2.24 -11.36
N HIS A 378 15.16 2.34 -12.09
CA HIS A 378 15.37 3.38 -13.12
C HIS A 378 15.13 2.79 -14.53
N ALA A 379 14.79 3.64 -15.51
CA ALA A 379 14.80 3.24 -16.91
C ALA A 379 16.17 2.66 -17.32
N GLU A 380 16.18 1.57 -18.10
CA GLU A 380 17.41 0.94 -18.63
C GLU A 380 18.22 1.85 -19.55
#